data_AF-A0A2D5PGL6-F1
#
_entry.id   AF-A0A2D5PGL6-F1
#
_cell.length_a   1.000
_cell.length_b   1.000
_cell.length_c   1.000
_cell.angle_alpha   90.00
_cell.angle_beta   90.00
_cell.angle_gamma   90.00
#
_symmetry.space_group_name_H-M   'P 1'
#
loop_
_entity.id
_entity.type
_entity.pdbx_description
1 polymer ?
#
loop_
_entity_poly.entity_id
_entity_poly.type
_entity_poly.pdbx_seq_one_letter_code
_entity_poly.pdbx_strand_id
1 'polypeptide(L)'
;MCTVCGCSEGETRIEGHAHQHSHGHSHGHEHEHSHDHGHEHHHEHSHEHSQHHNHAHEQDEAHSHQHGDGLHDYGQGAARAHAPGLSQSRMVQIEQDILGKNDQYAHANRARFEQQSILALNLVSSPGSGKTTLLTETIRRLQQRWPLAVIEGDQQTSNDADRIRATGVAAIQVNTGKGCHLDAHMVGHALASLPELEGGVLFIENVGNLVCPAAFDLGEAHKVAILSVTEGEDKPIKYPDMFHAADVMILNKTDLLPHLDFDVDACIEYARRVNPDIQVLQCSARSGEGMDDWLKWIETQRSQRIEQRIRNLQNRIDQLQAL
;
A
#
# COMPACT_ATOMS: atom_id res chain seq x y z
N MET A 1 5.56 -4.67 -13.33
CA MET A 1 4.26 -5.35 -13.05
C MET A 1 4.41 -5.92 -11.67
N CYS A 2 3.65 -5.39 -10.71
CA CYS A 2 3.71 -5.85 -9.32
C CYS A 2 3.37 -7.34 -9.29
N THR A 3 4.30 -8.17 -8.81
CA THR A 3 4.13 -9.64 -8.72
C THR A 3 3.06 -10.04 -7.70
N VAL A 4 2.69 -9.12 -6.81
CA VAL A 4 1.70 -9.31 -5.74
C VAL A 4 0.26 -9.15 -6.24
N CYS A 5 -0.05 -8.12 -7.04
CA CYS A 5 -1.41 -7.88 -7.56
C CYS A 5 -1.55 -8.10 -9.08
N GLY A 6 -0.47 -8.30 -9.81
CA GLY A 6 -0.48 -8.35 -11.27
C GLY A 6 -0.73 -6.99 -11.95
N CYS A 7 -0.58 -5.87 -11.25
CA CYS A 7 -0.83 -4.55 -11.81
C CYS A 7 0.35 -4.08 -12.68
N SER A 8 0.10 -3.68 -13.92
CA SER A 8 1.10 -3.14 -14.85
C SER A 8 1.41 -1.66 -14.57
N GLU A 9 2.69 -1.29 -14.56
CA GLU A 9 3.14 0.12 -14.57
C GLU A 9 2.92 0.74 -15.97
N GLY A 10 2.63 2.04 -16.04
CA GLY A 10 2.60 2.77 -17.32
C GLY A 10 1.57 3.91 -17.47
N GLU A 11 0.72 4.16 -16.47
CA GLU A 11 -0.35 5.17 -16.57
C GLU A 11 -0.30 6.24 -15.46
N THR A 12 0.82 6.35 -14.74
CA THR A 12 0.96 7.29 -13.62
C THR A 12 0.92 8.75 -14.09
N ARG A 13 0.14 9.60 -13.42
CA ARG A 13 0.05 11.05 -13.68
C ARG A 13 0.12 11.84 -12.38
N ILE A 14 0.90 12.91 -12.37
CA ILE A 14 0.98 13.85 -11.24
C ILE A 14 0.27 15.14 -11.68
N GLU A 15 -0.73 15.61 -10.93
CA GLU A 15 -1.57 16.76 -11.31
C GLU A 15 -2.16 16.66 -12.73
N GLY A 16 -2.47 15.44 -13.18
CA GLY A 16 -3.04 15.20 -14.51
C GLY A 16 -2.04 15.29 -15.68
N HIS A 17 -0.78 15.64 -15.45
CA HIS A 17 0.26 15.61 -16.46
C HIS A 17 0.79 14.18 -16.66
N ALA A 18 0.72 13.68 -17.90
CA ALA A 18 1.28 12.38 -18.27
C ALA A 18 2.81 12.51 -18.46
N HIS A 19 3.56 11.68 -17.76
CA HIS A 19 5.00 11.55 -18.01
C HIS A 19 5.21 10.47 -19.08
N GLN A 20 5.64 10.89 -20.27
CA GLN A 20 6.03 9.97 -21.33
C GLN A 20 7.43 9.41 -21.05
N HIS A 21 7.51 8.10 -20.82
CA HIS A 21 8.76 7.38 -21.00
C HIS A 21 9.09 7.35 -22.49
N SER A 22 10.18 8.01 -22.89
CA SER A 22 10.67 7.96 -24.26
C SER A 22 11.27 6.58 -24.56
N HIS A 23 10.44 5.62 -24.95
CA HIS A 23 10.87 4.40 -25.62
C HIS A 23 10.39 4.45 -27.07
N GLY A 24 11.27 4.96 -27.94
CA GLY A 24 11.05 4.93 -29.38
C GLY A 24 11.28 3.53 -29.93
N HIS A 25 10.20 2.78 -30.16
CA HIS A 25 10.22 1.63 -31.07
C HIS A 25 8.97 1.66 -31.96
N SER A 26 9.19 2.10 -33.19
CA SER A 26 8.27 1.98 -34.31
C SER A 26 8.31 0.56 -34.86
N HIS A 27 7.22 -0.19 -34.78
CA HIS A 27 6.96 -1.27 -35.73
C HIS A 27 5.46 -1.32 -36.03
N GLY A 28 5.10 -0.84 -37.21
CA GLY A 28 3.80 -1.08 -37.81
C GLY A 28 3.84 -2.41 -38.56
N HIS A 29 2.84 -3.26 -38.33
CA HIS A 29 2.41 -4.27 -39.29
C HIS A 29 0.90 -4.44 -39.14
N GLU A 30 0.20 -4.01 -40.18
CA GLU A 30 -1.19 -4.35 -40.47
C GLU A 30 -1.25 -5.79 -40.98
N HIS A 31 -2.15 -6.60 -40.46
CA HIS A 31 -2.65 -7.78 -41.16
C HIS A 31 -4.15 -7.95 -40.88
N GLU A 32 -4.95 -7.60 -41.88
CA GLU A 32 -6.34 -8.04 -42.03
C GLU A 32 -6.35 -9.50 -42.48
N HIS A 33 -7.12 -10.36 -41.79
CA HIS A 33 -7.65 -11.58 -42.38
C HIS A 33 -9.09 -11.79 -41.93
N SER A 34 -10.00 -11.53 -42.87
CA SER A 34 -11.40 -11.96 -42.87
C SER A 34 -11.48 -13.38 -43.41
N HIS A 35 -12.08 -14.31 -42.66
CA HIS A 35 -12.73 -15.48 -43.26
C HIS A 35 -14.02 -15.82 -42.49
N ASP A 36 -15.11 -15.50 -43.17
CA ASP A 36 -16.47 -15.96 -42.97
C ASP A 36 -16.60 -17.35 -43.59
N HIS A 37 -17.08 -18.35 -42.85
CA HIS A 37 -17.77 -19.53 -43.39
C HIS A 37 -18.64 -20.16 -42.30
N GLY A 38 -19.94 -19.86 -42.36
CA GLY A 38 -20.97 -20.63 -41.66
C GLY A 38 -21.22 -21.96 -42.37
N HIS A 39 -21.30 -23.04 -41.59
CA HIS A 39 -22.09 -24.22 -41.92
C HIS A 39 -22.64 -24.83 -40.63
N GLU A 40 -23.96 -24.71 -40.47
CA GLU A 40 -24.77 -25.53 -39.58
C GLU A 40 -24.90 -26.94 -40.18
N HIS A 41 -24.75 -27.98 -39.36
CA HIS A 41 -25.50 -29.23 -39.54
C HIS A 41 -25.72 -29.92 -38.19
N HIS A 42 -26.94 -30.47 -38.08
CA HIS A 42 -27.63 -30.96 -36.90
C HIS A 42 -27.12 -32.32 -36.36
N HIS A 43 -27.32 -32.50 -35.04
CA HIS A 43 -27.83 -33.66 -34.26
C HIS A 43 -28.12 -34.97 -35.05
N GLU A 44 -28.03 -36.18 -34.53
CA GLU A 44 -27.89 -36.81 -33.22
C GLU A 44 -27.69 -38.32 -33.54
N HIS A 45 -27.14 -39.14 -32.65
CA HIS A 45 -27.75 -40.42 -32.24
C HIS A 45 -26.86 -41.15 -31.21
N SER A 46 -27.55 -41.55 -30.15
CA SER A 46 -27.26 -42.54 -29.11
C SER A 46 -26.61 -43.84 -29.59
N HIS A 47 -25.80 -44.48 -28.73
CA HIS A 47 -26.06 -45.84 -28.22
C HIS A 47 -25.14 -46.22 -27.04
N GLU A 48 -25.72 -47.04 -26.17
CA GLU A 48 -25.26 -47.50 -24.87
C GLU A 48 -24.16 -48.59 -24.91
N HIS A 49 -23.59 -48.75 -23.72
CA HIS A 49 -22.51 -49.64 -23.26
C HIS A 49 -22.54 -51.10 -23.69
N SER A 50 -21.34 -51.63 -23.94
CA SER A 50 -20.74 -52.73 -23.16
C SER A 50 -19.53 -53.23 -23.93
N GLN A 51 -18.33 -53.23 -23.35
CA GLN A 51 -17.35 -54.34 -23.42
C GLN A 51 -16.25 -54.11 -22.38
N HIS A 52 -16.05 -55.13 -21.55
CA HIS A 52 -14.99 -55.27 -20.58
C HIS A 52 -13.60 -55.21 -21.23
N HIS A 53 -12.73 -54.34 -20.74
CA HIS A 53 -11.29 -54.50 -20.90
C HIS A 53 -10.60 -54.41 -19.54
N ASN A 54 -10.18 -55.57 -19.04
CA ASN A 54 -9.19 -55.69 -17.98
C ASN A 54 -7.85 -55.24 -18.54
N HIS A 55 -7.31 -54.12 -18.05
CA HIS A 55 -5.91 -53.79 -18.19
C HIS A 55 -5.27 -53.81 -16.79
N ALA A 56 -4.44 -54.82 -16.58
CA ALA A 56 -3.44 -54.83 -15.53
C ALA A 56 -2.36 -53.81 -15.91
N HIS A 57 -2.15 -52.81 -15.06
CA HIS A 57 -0.95 -51.97 -15.12
C HIS A 57 -0.15 -52.15 -13.84
N GLU A 58 1.11 -52.48 -14.08
CA GLU A 58 2.19 -52.62 -13.13
C GLU A 58 2.47 -51.31 -12.40
N GLN A 59 2.99 -51.46 -11.19
CA GLN A 59 3.42 -50.42 -10.27
C GLN A 59 4.53 -49.57 -10.89
N ASP A 60 4.42 -48.25 -10.84
CA ASP A 60 5.39 -47.38 -10.16
C ASP A 60 4.91 -45.91 -10.18
N GLU A 61 5.44 -45.14 -9.22
CA GLU A 61 5.23 -43.71 -8.91
C GLU A 61 4.11 -43.41 -7.89
N ALA A 62 4.55 -43.23 -6.65
CA ALA A 62 3.76 -42.84 -5.48
C ALA A 62 3.23 -41.40 -5.63
N HIS A 63 2.01 -41.26 -6.10
CA HIS A 63 1.24 -40.02 -5.90
C HIS A 63 0.80 -39.93 -4.44
N SER A 64 1.59 -39.23 -3.61
CA SER A 64 1.15 -38.84 -2.28
C SER A 64 0.01 -37.83 -2.40
N HIS A 65 -1.22 -38.33 -2.43
CA HIS A 65 -2.41 -37.54 -2.13
C HIS A 65 -2.39 -37.17 -0.65
N GLN A 66 -2.03 -35.92 -0.34
CA GLN A 66 -2.50 -35.30 0.89
C GLN A 66 -3.73 -34.46 0.54
N HIS A 67 -4.90 -35.04 0.80
CA HIS A 67 -6.10 -34.28 1.08
C HIS A 67 -5.93 -33.66 2.48
N GLY A 68 -5.83 -32.34 2.54
CA GLY A 68 -6.00 -31.55 3.77
C GLY A 68 -6.91 -30.39 3.42
N ASP A 69 -8.01 -30.25 4.18
CA ASP A 69 -9.06 -29.21 4.18
C ASP A 69 -9.22 -28.35 2.94
N GLY A 70 -10.43 -28.30 2.35
CA GLY A 70 -10.84 -27.63 1.10
C GLY A 70 -10.46 -26.15 0.88
N LEU A 71 -9.20 -25.81 1.08
CA LEU A 71 -8.55 -24.53 0.96
C LEU A 71 -7.51 -24.68 -0.15
N HIS A 72 -7.86 -24.16 -1.32
CA HIS A 72 -6.92 -24.03 -2.42
C HIS A 72 -5.96 -22.87 -2.12
N ASP A 73 -4.82 -23.18 -1.52
CA ASP A 73 -3.79 -22.20 -1.17
C ASP A 73 -2.75 -22.07 -2.30
N TYR A 74 -2.89 -21.00 -3.08
CA TYR A 74 -1.98 -20.66 -4.18
C TYR A 74 -0.72 -19.88 -3.72
N GLY A 75 -0.53 -19.71 -2.41
CA GLY A 75 0.52 -18.91 -1.79
C GLY A 75 1.69 -19.72 -1.18
N GLN A 76 1.76 -21.04 -1.37
CA GLN A 76 2.78 -21.88 -0.69
C GLN A 76 4.17 -21.89 -1.34
N GLY A 77 4.38 -21.12 -2.41
CA GLY A 77 5.69 -20.98 -3.06
C GLY A 77 6.62 -19.98 -2.39
N ALA A 78 7.91 -20.00 -2.75
CA ALA A 78 8.90 -19.04 -2.23
C ALA A 78 8.55 -17.57 -2.50
N ALA A 79 7.84 -17.30 -3.60
CA ALA A 79 7.33 -15.97 -3.93
C ALA A 79 5.99 -15.64 -3.23
N ARG A 80 5.39 -16.62 -2.54
CA ARG A 80 4.04 -16.54 -1.93
C ARG A 80 2.93 -16.04 -2.85
N ALA A 81 3.16 -16.13 -4.15
CA ALA A 81 2.29 -15.66 -5.21
C ALA A 81 2.38 -16.60 -6.42
N HIS A 82 1.38 -16.54 -7.29
CA HIS A 82 1.31 -17.35 -8.50
C HIS A 82 1.03 -16.47 -9.72
N ALA A 83 1.89 -16.59 -10.75
CA ALA A 83 1.69 -15.95 -12.05
C ALA A 83 1.86 -17.00 -13.16
N PRO A 84 0.85 -17.20 -14.04
CA PRO A 84 0.95 -18.16 -15.13
C PRO A 84 2.19 -17.92 -16.00
N GLY A 85 2.97 -18.97 -16.25
CA GLY A 85 4.17 -18.90 -17.09
C GLY A 85 5.44 -18.36 -16.41
N LEU A 86 5.42 -18.09 -15.10
CA LEU A 86 6.61 -17.68 -14.34
C LEU A 86 6.97 -18.73 -13.26
N SER A 87 8.26 -19.05 -13.15
CA SER A 87 8.76 -19.87 -12.04
C SER A 87 8.82 -19.05 -10.75
N GLN A 88 8.70 -19.73 -9.60
CA GLN A 88 8.85 -19.09 -8.29
C GLN A 88 10.18 -18.34 -8.14
N SER A 89 11.29 -18.93 -8.59
CA SER A 89 12.61 -18.29 -8.56
C SER A 89 12.67 -17.00 -9.40
N ARG A 90 12.04 -17.00 -10.58
CA ARG A 90 12.01 -15.82 -11.44
C ARG A 90 11.09 -14.75 -10.87
N MET A 91 9.99 -15.11 -10.23
CA MET A 91 9.12 -14.17 -9.53
C MET A 91 9.86 -13.48 -8.37
N VAL A 92 10.56 -14.25 -7.53
CA VAL A 92 11.37 -13.70 -6.42
C VAL A 92 12.44 -12.74 -6.94
N GLN A 93 13.15 -13.09 -8.03
CA GLN A 93 14.17 -12.22 -8.61
C GLN A 93 13.57 -10.90 -9.11
N ILE A 94 12.45 -10.96 -9.86
CA ILE A 94 11.76 -9.77 -10.35
C ILE A 94 11.31 -8.88 -9.19
N GLU A 95 10.78 -9.47 -8.13
CA GLU A 95 10.36 -8.75 -6.93
C GLU A 95 11.55 -8.08 -6.23
N GLN A 96 12.65 -8.79 -6.04
CA GLN A 96 13.88 -8.24 -5.45
C GLN A 96 14.44 -7.07 -6.27
N ASP A 97 14.45 -7.17 -7.60
CA ASP A 97 14.93 -6.11 -8.47
C ASP A 97 14.03 -4.85 -8.37
N ILE A 98 12.70 -5.04 -8.33
CA ILE A 98 11.73 -3.95 -8.19
C ILE A 98 11.88 -3.27 -6.81
N LEU A 99 11.86 -4.05 -5.74
CA LEU A 99 11.94 -3.54 -4.37
C LEU A 99 13.31 -2.89 -4.10
N GLY A 100 14.40 -3.51 -4.55
CA GLY A 100 15.74 -2.95 -4.41
C GLY A 100 15.92 -1.60 -5.13
N LYS A 101 15.24 -1.39 -6.27
CA LYS A 101 15.22 -0.09 -6.94
C LYS A 101 14.35 0.92 -6.19
N ASN A 102 13.20 0.50 -5.66
CA ASN A 102 12.35 1.34 -4.81
C ASN A 102 13.13 1.84 -3.58
N ASP A 103 13.87 0.97 -2.91
CA ASP A 103 14.63 1.28 -1.70
C ASP A 103 15.66 2.39 -1.94
N GLN A 104 16.29 2.45 -3.12
CA GLN A 104 17.21 3.54 -3.47
C GLN A 104 16.49 4.90 -3.48
N TYR A 105 15.28 4.96 -4.02
CA TYR A 105 14.46 6.18 -3.99
C TYR A 105 13.96 6.48 -2.56
N ALA A 106 13.58 5.45 -1.80
CA ALA A 106 13.14 5.61 -0.42
C ALA A 106 14.24 6.19 0.47
N HIS A 107 15.48 5.71 0.32
CA HIS A 107 16.65 6.27 1.00
C HIS A 107 16.89 7.75 0.63
N ALA A 108 16.74 8.11 -0.64
CA ALA A 108 16.88 9.50 -1.08
C ALA A 108 15.77 10.41 -0.48
N ASN A 109 14.52 9.94 -0.48
CA ASN A 109 13.40 10.64 0.14
C ASN A 109 13.62 10.85 1.64
N ARG A 110 13.99 9.77 2.36
CA ARG A 110 14.28 9.80 3.79
C ARG A 110 15.37 10.80 4.13
N ALA A 111 16.47 10.80 3.38
CA ALA A 111 17.55 11.77 3.57
C ALA A 111 17.05 13.21 3.40
N ARG A 112 16.18 13.48 2.41
CA ARG A 112 15.57 14.79 2.21
C ARG A 112 14.64 15.18 3.37
N PHE A 113 13.80 14.25 3.84
CA PHE A 113 12.93 14.51 4.99
C PHE A 113 13.73 14.83 6.26
N GLU A 114 14.80 14.07 6.53
CA GLU A 114 15.69 14.30 7.68
C GLU A 114 16.43 15.64 7.57
N GLN A 115 16.93 15.99 6.39
CA GLN A 115 17.56 17.28 6.09
C GLN A 115 16.61 18.47 6.20
N GLN A 116 15.30 18.25 6.33
CA GLN A 116 14.32 19.32 6.54
C GLN A 116 13.55 19.12 7.84
N SER A 117 13.93 18.14 8.69
CA SER A 117 13.16 17.78 9.88
C SER A 117 11.66 17.53 9.62
N ILE A 118 11.33 17.02 8.43
CA ILE A 118 9.97 16.67 8.04
C ILE A 118 9.62 15.34 8.71
N LEU A 119 8.49 15.31 9.42
CA LEU A 119 7.84 14.07 9.81
C LEU A 119 6.98 13.57 8.64
N ALA A 120 7.49 12.62 7.86
CA ALA A 120 6.72 11.98 6.79
C ALA A 120 5.94 10.77 7.33
N LEU A 121 4.62 10.75 7.13
CA LEU A 121 3.73 9.68 7.60
C LEU A 121 3.00 9.04 6.41
N ASN A 122 3.15 7.74 6.23
CA ASN A 122 2.47 6.97 5.18
C ASN A 122 1.18 6.37 5.74
N LEU A 123 0.03 6.91 5.30
CA LEU A 123 -1.30 6.47 5.74
C LEU A 123 -1.82 5.38 4.79
N VAL A 124 -1.95 4.17 5.31
CA VAL A 124 -2.36 2.96 4.56
C VAL A 124 -3.63 2.38 5.17
N SER A 125 -4.54 1.86 4.34
CA SER A 125 -5.82 1.30 4.81
C SER A 125 -6.51 0.50 3.72
N SER A 126 -7.61 -0.18 4.05
CA SER A 126 -8.58 -0.61 3.03
C SER A 126 -9.33 0.59 2.41
N PRO A 127 -9.98 0.43 1.24
CA PRO A 127 -10.93 1.42 0.76
C PRO A 127 -12.04 1.69 1.78
N GLY A 128 -12.38 2.95 2.00
CA GLY A 128 -13.48 3.33 2.89
C GLY A 128 -13.17 3.31 4.39
N SER A 129 -11.94 3.02 4.83
CA SER A 129 -11.55 3.07 6.27
C SER A 129 -11.57 4.49 6.88
N GLY A 130 -11.72 5.52 6.03
CA GLY A 130 -11.87 6.92 6.44
C GLY A 130 -10.58 7.73 6.47
N LYS A 131 -9.53 7.33 5.73
CA LYS A 131 -8.23 8.02 5.66
C LYS A 131 -8.36 9.52 5.44
N THR A 132 -8.96 9.93 4.34
CA THR A 132 -9.06 11.37 4.03
C THR A 132 -9.93 12.13 5.04
N THR A 133 -10.93 11.48 5.65
CA THR A 133 -11.74 12.15 6.69
C THR A 133 -10.90 12.38 7.94
N LEU A 134 -10.16 11.37 8.38
CA LEU A 134 -9.19 11.47 9.47
C LEU A 134 -8.12 12.52 9.17
N LEU A 135 -7.59 12.52 7.94
CA LEU A 135 -6.55 13.44 7.50
C LEU A 135 -7.04 14.88 7.43
N THR A 136 -8.20 15.13 6.83
CA THR A 136 -8.77 16.49 6.76
C THR A 136 -9.09 17.04 8.15
N GLU A 137 -9.57 16.22 9.08
CA GLU A 137 -9.78 16.64 10.47
C GLU A 137 -8.45 16.89 11.21
N THR A 138 -7.45 16.04 10.99
CA THR A 138 -6.08 16.22 11.49
C THR A 138 -5.51 17.56 11.03
N ILE A 139 -5.62 17.85 9.73
CA ILE A 139 -5.13 19.09 9.12
C ILE A 139 -5.83 20.30 9.71
N ARG A 140 -7.17 20.30 9.81
CA ARG A 140 -7.93 21.43 10.38
C ARG A 140 -7.45 21.81 11.78
N ARG A 141 -7.10 20.81 12.60
CA ARG A 141 -6.64 21.02 13.99
C ARG A 141 -5.17 21.43 14.09
N LEU A 142 -4.32 21.08 13.10
CA LEU A 142 -2.87 21.31 13.16
C LEU A 142 -2.35 22.43 12.26
N GLN A 143 -3.05 22.80 11.20
CA GLN A 143 -2.52 23.67 10.13
C GLN A 143 -2.07 25.08 10.58
N GLN A 144 -2.55 25.55 11.73
CA GLN A 144 -2.13 26.85 12.29
C GLN A 144 -0.87 26.75 13.17
N ARG A 145 -0.38 25.53 13.45
CA ARG A 145 0.73 25.29 14.38
C ARG A 145 2.07 25.12 13.68
N TRP A 146 2.08 24.48 12.50
CA TRP A 146 3.30 24.22 11.72
C TRP A 146 2.97 23.89 10.25
N PRO A 147 3.96 23.94 9.33
CA PRO A 147 3.76 23.58 7.93
C PRO A 147 3.25 22.15 7.76
N LEU A 148 2.21 22.00 6.95
CA LEU A 148 1.63 20.71 6.56
C LEU A 148 1.55 20.63 5.04
N ALA A 149 1.67 19.42 4.51
CA ALA A 149 1.34 19.11 3.12
C ALA A 149 0.86 17.67 3.00
N VAL A 150 0.21 17.38 1.87
CA VAL A 150 -0.23 16.03 1.52
C VAL A 150 0.25 15.62 0.14
N ILE A 151 0.68 14.37 0.02
CA ILE A 151 0.72 13.65 -1.25
C ILE A 151 -0.43 12.65 -1.19
N GLU A 152 -1.38 12.79 -2.11
CA GLU A 152 -2.56 11.94 -2.20
C GLU A 152 -2.34 10.97 -3.37
N GLY A 153 -2.53 9.68 -3.11
CA GLY A 153 -2.42 8.62 -4.10
C GLY A 153 -3.73 7.85 -4.26
N ASP A 154 -4.30 7.92 -5.45
CA ASP A 154 -5.46 7.12 -5.85
C ASP A 154 -5.27 6.57 -7.27
N GLN A 155 -6.05 5.57 -7.65
CA GLN A 155 -6.02 5.04 -9.02
C GLN A 155 -6.46 6.08 -10.03
N GLN A 156 -7.51 6.83 -9.70
CA GLN A 156 -8.16 7.79 -10.58
C GLN A 156 -8.80 8.92 -9.78
N THR A 157 -9.17 10.00 -10.47
CA THR A 157 -9.84 11.20 -9.93
C THR A 157 -8.93 12.08 -9.05
N SER A 158 -9.45 13.23 -8.63
CA SER A 158 -8.78 14.14 -7.69
C SER A 158 -9.62 14.42 -6.45
N ASN A 159 -10.68 13.63 -6.23
CA ASN A 159 -11.72 13.95 -5.25
C ASN A 159 -11.16 14.12 -3.83
N ASP A 160 -10.23 13.24 -3.45
CA ASP A 160 -9.64 13.25 -2.12
C ASP A 160 -8.62 14.39 -1.99
N ALA A 161 -7.77 14.61 -3.00
CA ALA A 161 -6.88 15.79 -3.05
C ALA A 161 -7.66 17.11 -3.01
N ASP A 162 -8.78 17.24 -3.72
CA ASP A 162 -9.61 18.45 -3.73
C ASP A 162 -10.27 18.69 -2.36
N ARG A 163 -10.72 17.62 -1.71
CA ARG A 163 -11.24 17.68 -0.33
C ARG A 163 -10.16 18.12 0.66
N ILE A 164 -8.90 17.69 0.46
CA ILE A 164 -7.77 18.13 1.27
C ILE A 164 -7.41 19.59 0.98
N ARG A 165 -7.32 20.01 -0.29
CA ARG A 165 -7.04 21.40 -0.67
C ARG A 165 -8.06 22.38 -0.10
N ALA A 166 -9.32 21.97 -0.01
CA ALA A 166 -10.38 22.76 0.62
C ALA A 166 -10.11 23.08 2.11
N THR A 167 -9.18 22.39 2.78
CA THR A 167 -8.74 22.73 4.13
C THR A 167 -7.80 23.94 4.18
N GLY A 168 -7.14 24.27 3.05
CA GLY A 168 -6.14 25.33 2.93
C GLY A 168 -4.70 24.84 2.79
N VAL A 169 -4.44 23.54 2.97
CA VAL A 169 -3.11 22.94 2.86
C VAL A 169 -2.79 22.50 1.42
N ALA A 170 -1.52 22.58 1.05
CA ALA A 170 -1.03 22.07 -0.23
C ALA A 170 -1.20 20.54 -0.32
N ALA A 171 -1.86 20.07 -1.37
CA ALA A 171 -2.00 18.65 -1.66
C ALA A 171 -1.66 18.36 -3.12
N ILE A 172 -0.81 17.36 -3.35
CA ILE A 172 -0.43 16.89 -4.69
C ILE A 172 -1.11 15.56 -4.98
N GLN A 173 -1.89 15.51 -6.06
CA GLN A 173 -2.54 14.29 -6.56
C GLN A 173 -1.55 13.46 -7.38
N VAL A 174 -1.43 12.19 -7.04
CA VAL A 174 -0.73 11.16 -7.80
C VAL A 174 -1.74 10.11 -8.24
N ASN A 175 -2.12 10.15 -9.51
CA ASN A 175 -2.94 9.10 -10.12
C ASN A 175 -2.04 7.94 -10.50
N THR A 176 -2.23 6.78 -9.87
CA THR A 176 -1.43 5.56 -10.13
C THR A 176 -1.92 4.77 -11.34
N GLY A 177 -3.06 5.16 -11.93
CA GLY A 177 -3.69 4.44 -13.03
C GLY A 177 -4.20 3.09 -12.55
N LYS A 178 -3.55 2.01 -12.97
CA LYS A 178 -3.82 0.65 -12.49
C LYS A 178 -2.97 0.24 -11.29
N GLY A 179 -2.06 1.10 -10.84
CA GLY A 179 -1.19 0.84 -9.70
C GLY A 179 -2.00 0.72 -8.40
N CYS A 180 -1.64 -0.26 -7.57
CA CYS A 180 -2.35 -0.56 -6.32
C CYS A 180 -1.69 0.07 -5.08
N HIS A 181 -0.64 0.87 -5.26
CA HIS A 181 0.16 1.53 -4.22
C HIS A 181 0.90 2.74 -4.81
N LEU A 182 1.34 3.64 -3.94
CA LEU A 182 2.43 4.59 -4.23
C LEU A 182 3.78 3.92 -4.01
N ASP A 183 4.77 4.30 -4.83
CA ASP A 183 6.18 3.94 -4.62
C ASP A 183 7.03 5.17 -4.25
N ALA A 184 8.26 4.95 -3.80
CA ALA A 184 9.14 6.03 -3.39
C ALA A 184 9.51 6.99 -4.53
N HIS A 185 9.56 6.52 -5.77
CA HIS A 185 9.87 7.35 -6.92
C HIS A 185 8.76 8.37 -7.19
N MET A 186 7.49 7.93 -7.13
CA MET A 186 6.31 8.79 -7.24
C MET A 186 6.28 9.85 -6.14
N VAL A 187 6.54 9.45 -4.88
CA VAL A 187 6.60 10.37 -3.74
C VAL A 187 7.71 11.40 -3.91
N GLY A 188 8.91 10.98 -4.31
CA GLY A 188 10.04 11.87 -4.53
C GLY A 188 9.78 12.92 -5.61
N HIS A 189 9.05 12.54 -6.68
CA HIS A 189 8.62 13.47 -7.73
C HIS A 189 7.58 14.47 -7.22
N ALA A 190 6.53 14.00 -6.56
CA ALA A 190 5.49 14.87 -6.00
C ALA A 190 6.06 15.87 -4.97
N LEU A 191 7.06 15.46 -4.20
CA LEU A 191 7.76 16.31 -3.23
C LEU A 191 8.49 17.51 -3.87
N ALA A 192 8.82 17.46 -5.16
CA ALA A 192 9.43 18.60 -5.86
C ALA A 192 8.44 19.75 -6.12
N SER A 193 7.13 19.46 -6.10
CA SER A 193 6.06 20.44 -6.33
C SER A 193 5.46 21.01 -5.05
N LEU A 194 5.83 20.45 -3.89
CA LEU A 194 5.36 20.91 -2.59
C LEU A 194 6.10 22.18 -2.13
N PRO A 195 5.45 23.05 -1.34
CA PRO A 195 6.11 24.16 -0.69
C PRO A 195 7.15 23.68 0.34
N GLU A 196 7.92 24.61 0.90
CA GLU A 196 8.86 24.31 1.98
C GLU A 196 8.12 23.81 3.23
N LEU A 197 8.64 22.71 3.82
CA LEU A 197 8.04 22.02 4.96
C LEU A 197 9.03 21.85 6.11
N GLU A 198 10.00 22.75 6.26
CA GLU A 198 11.02 22.61 7.30
C GLU A 198 10.38 22.52 8.70
N GLY A 199 10.72 21.46 9.44
CA GLY A 199 10.14 21.14 10.74
C GLY A 199 8.63 20.86 10.69
N GLY A 200 8.06 20.58 9.52
CA GLY A 200 6.64 20.32 9.30
C GLY A 200 6.28 18.83 9.30
N VAL A 201 5.07 18.53 8.82
CA VAL A 201 4.57 17.16 8.65
C VAL A 201 4.12 16.98 7.20
N LEU A 202 4.58 15.90 6.57
CA LEU A 202 4.11 15.45 5.27
C LEU A 202 3.24 14.22 5.48
N PHE A 203 1.98 14.30 5.10
CA PHE A 203 1.12 13.12 5.04
C PHE A 203 1.16 12.55 3.63
N ILE A 204 1.35 11.24 3.52
CA ILE A 204 1.25 10.51 2.26
C ILE A 204 0.02 9.62 2.40
N GLU A 205 -1.11 10.03 1.83
CA GLU A 205 -2.32 9.21 1.78
C GLU A 205 -2.17 8.21 0.64
N ASN A 206 -1.92 6.94 0.98
CA ASN A 206 -1.68 5.89 -0.01
C ASN A 206 -2.99 5.36 -0.59
N VAL A 207 -2.89 4.61 -1.69
CA VAL A 207 -4.02 3.92 -2.30
C VAL A 207 -4.68 3.01 -1.26
N GLY A 208 -6.01 2.92 -1.27
CA GLY A 208 -6.77 2.02 -0.40
C GLY A 208 -6.47 0.54 -0.67
N ASN A 209 -5.44 0.00 -0.04
CA ASN A 209 -5.02 -1.38 -0.14
C ASN A 209 -4.19 -1.81 1.10
N LEU A 210 -4.49 -2.97 1.69
CA LEU A 210 -3.73 -3.56 2.80
C LEU A 210 -2.71 -4.63 2.36
N VAL A 211 -2.51 -4.83 1.06
CA VAL A 211 -1.59 -5.84 0.52
C VAL A 211 -0.36 -5.17 -0.09
N CYS A 212 -0.51 -4.54 -1.25
CA CYS A 212 0.62 -4.00 -2.00
C CYS A 212 1.48 -2.99 -1.20
N PRO A 213 0.90 -1.99 -0.49
CA PRO A 213 1.70 -0.95 0.14
C PRO A 213 2.55 -1.43 1.33
N ALA A 214 2.35 -2.67 1.80
CA ALA A 214 3.14 -3.25 2.88
C ALA A 214 4.62 -3.42 2.48
N ALA A 215 4.87 -3.78 1.22
CA ALA A 215 6.21 -4.09 0.71
C ALA A 215 7.01 -2.86 0.24
N PHE A 216 6.37 -1.69 0.09
CA PHE A 216 7.00 -0.51 -0.49
C PHE A 216 7.31 0.53 0.59
N ASP A 217 8.60 0.72 0.85
CA ASP A 217 9.11 1.86 1.62
C ASP A 217 9.04 3.12 0.74
N LEU A 218 8.51 4.23 1.27
CA LEU A 218 8.45 5.52 0.58
C LEU A 218 9.52 6.49 1.07
N GLY A 219 10.29 6.09 2.09
CA GLY A 219 11.17 6.95 2.85
C GLY A 219 10.50 7.55 4.09
N GLU A 220 9.27 7.15 4.41
CA GLU A 220 8.51 7.67 5.55
C GLU A 220 9.23 7.43 6.89
N ALA A 221 8.86 8.25 7.87
CA ALA A 221 9.25 8.05 9.25
C ALA A 221 8.46 6.91 9.90
N HIS A 222 7.15 6.88 9.61
CA HIS A 222 6.23 5.90 10.16
C HIS A 222 5.18 5.52 9.14
N LYS A 223 4.89 4.22 9.06
CA LYS A 223 3.73 3.68 8.36
C LYS A 223 2.58 3.54 9.35
N VAL A 224 1.43 4.14 9.03
CA VAL A 224 0.26 4.24 9.89
C VAL A 224 -0.89 3.47 9.24
N ALA A 225 -1.21 2.31 9.80
CA ALA A 225 -2.32 1.49 9.34
C ALA A 225 -3.64 1.99 9.93
N ILE A 226 -4.60 2.38 9.09
CA ILE A 226 -5.92 2.83 9.50
C ILE A 226 -6.91 1.69 9.24
N LEU A 227 -7.51 1.17 10.32
CA LEU A 227 -8.50 0.10 10.28
C LEU A 227 -9.83 0.65 10.81
N SER A 228 -10.92 0.51 10.06
CA SER A 228 -12.26 0.88 10.53
C SER A 228 -12.92 -0.29 11.26
N VAL A 229 -13.66 -0.01 12.34
CA VAL A 229 -14.47 -1.02 13.06
C VAL A 229 -15.52 -1.72 12.17
N THR A 230 -15.84 -1.15 11.01
CA THR A 230 -16.74 -1.74 10.02
C THR A 230 -16.10 -2.86 9.18
N GLU A 231 -14.80 -3.11 9.34
CA GLU A 231 -14.07 -4.07 8.51
C GLU A 231 -13.94 -5.45 9.16
N GLY A 232 -14.26 -5.58 10.45
CA GLY A 232 -14.07 -6.80 11.24
C GLY A 232 -12.70 -6.87 11.93
N GLU A 233 -12.68 -7.44 13.12
CA GLU A 233 -11.56 -7.43 14.07
C GLU A 233 -10.37 -8.30 13.62
N ASP A 234 -10.60 -9.27 12.72
CA ASP A 234 -9.59 -10.22 12.26
C ASP A 234 -8.67 -9.70 11.15
N LYS A 235 -8.81 -8.42 10.75
CA LYS A 235 -7.98 -7.81 9.70
C LYS A 235 -6.47 -7.88 9.97
N PRO A 236 -5.97 -7.67 11.20
CA PRO A 236 -4.54 -7.74 11.44
C PRO A 236 -3.90 -9.08 11.08
N ILE A 237 -4.53 -10.19 11.46
CA ILE A 237 -4.04 -11.54 11.14
C ILE A 237 -4.32 -11.96 9.69
N LYS A 238 -5.31 -11.35 9.02
CA LYS A 238 -5.58 -11.57 7.58
C LYS A 238 -4.59 -10.84 6.67
N TYR A 239 -4.03 -9.72 7.11
CA TYR A 239 -3.08 -8.91 6.35
C TYR A 239 -1.77 -8.71 7.14
N PRO A 240 -1.11 -9.80 7.58
CA PRO A 240 -0.05 -9.74 8.57
C PRO A 240 1.13 -8.86 8.12
N ASP A 241 1.50 -8.89 6.84
CA ASP A 241 2.62 -8.09 6.33
C ASP A 241 2.40 -6.57 6.52
N MET A 242 1.16 -6.09 6.35
CA MET A 242 0.82 -4.68 6.55
C MET A 242 0.92 -4.25 8.01
N PHE A 243 0.34 -5.05 8.91
CA PHE A 243 0.34 -4.72 10.34
C PHE A 243 1.70 -4.99 10.99
N HIS A 244 2.51 -5.88 10.39
CA HIS A 244 3.92 -6.04 10.74
C HIS A 244 4.74 -4.80 10.36
N ALA A 245 4.51 -4.24 9.17
CA ALA A 245 5.23 -3.06 8.69
C ALA A 245 4.78 -1.72 9.29
N ALA A 246 3.65 -1.69 10.01
CA ALA A 246 3.10 -0.47 10.60
C ALA A 246 3.58 -0.25 12.04
N ASP A 247 4.02 0.98 12.35
CA ASP A 247 4.38 1.38 13.72
C ASP A 247 3.15 1.71 14.57
N VAL A 248 2.10 2.20 13.90
CA VAL A 248 0.85 2.64 14.53
C VAL A 248 -0.33 2.07 13.76
N MET A 249 -1.27 1.50 14.52
CA MET A 249 -2.62 1.21 14.05
C MET A 249 -3.59 2.25 14.61
N ILE A 250 -4.36 2.89 13.73
CA ILE A 250 -5.50 3.71 14.11
C ILE A 250 -6.76 2.88 13.91
N LEU A 251 -7.45 2.53 15.00
CA LEU A 251 -8.79 1.95 14.97
C LEU A 251 -9.82 3.09 14.85
N ASN A 252 -10.31 3.31 13.64
CA ASN A 252 -11.17 4.43 13.28
C ASN A 252 -12.67 4.08 13.30
N LYS A 253 -13.51 5.12 13.28
CA LYS A 253 -14.98 5.06 13.31
C LYS A 253 -15.54 4.40 14.57
N THR A 254 -14.87 4.57 15.70
CA THR A 254 -15.30 4.02 16.98
C THR A 254 -16.68 4.51 17.43
N ASP A 255 -17.17 5.63 16.86
CA ASP A 255 -18.54 6.11 17.03
C ASP A 255 -19.61 5.10 16.56
N LEU A 256 -19.23 4.11 15.75
CA LEU A 256 -20.11 3.07 15.24
C LEU A 256 -20.15 1.81 16.12
N LEU A 257 -19.28 1.67 17.13
CA LEU A 257 -19.24 0.50 18.01
C LEU A 257 -20.60 0.14 18.64
N PRO A 258 -21.45 1.10 19.06
CA PRO A 258 -22.79 0.78 19.58
C PRO A 258 -23.74 0.12 18.57
N HIS A 259 -23.36 0.07 17.29
CA HIS A 259 -24.17 -0.46 16.19
C HIS A 259 -23.54 -1.70 15.52
N LEU A 260 -22.41 -2.19 16.04
CA LEU A 260 -21.63 -3.27 15.43
C LEU A 260 -21.28 -4.33 16.48
N ASP A 261 -21.31 -5.59 16.06
CA ASP A 261 -20.73 -6.70 16.82
C ASP A 261 -19.22 -6.76 16.53
N PHE A 262 -18.46 -5.81 17.08
CA PHE A 262 -17.01 -5.71 16.91
C PHE A 262 -16.31 -5.79 18.26
N ASP A 263 -15.35 -6.73 18.39
CA ASP A 263 -14.53 -6.87 19.58
C ASP A 263 -13.21 -6.07 19.44
N VAL A 264 -13.16 -4.93 20.14
CA VAL A 264 -12.00 -4.03 20.13
C VAL A 264 -10.77 -4.69 20.76
N ASP A 265 -10.95 -5.44 21.85
CA ASP A 265 -9.84 -6.06 22.56
C ASP A 265 -9.23 -7.19 21.72
N ALA A 266 -10.08 -8.00 21.06
CA ALA A 266 -9.63 -9.01 20.12
C ALA A 266 -8.86 -8.40 18.93
N CYS A 267 -9.35 -7.29 18.36
CA CYS A 267 -8.65 -6.59 17.28
C CYS A 267 -7.25 -6.13 17.69
N ILE A 268 -7.13 -5.54 18.90
CA ILE A 268 -5.85 -5.07 19.44
C ILE A 268 -4.91 -6.26 19.71
N GLU A 269 -5.46 -7.35 20.25
CA GLU A 269 -4.72 -8.57 20.52
C GLU A 269 -4.15 -9.18 19.23
N TYR A 270 -4.97 -9.27 18.18
CA TYR A 270 -4.54 -9.73 16.86
C TYR A 270 -3.47 -8.83 16.24
N ALA A 271 -3.59 -7.51 16.36
CA ALA A 271 -2.56 -6.59 15.91
C ALA A 271 -1.23 -6.84 16.63
N ARG A 272 -1.27 -7.03 17.95
CA ARG A 272 -0.07 -7.30 18.77
C ARG A 272 0.53 -8.69 18.55
N ARG A 273 -0.27 -9.68 18.14
CA ARG A 273 0.26 -10.99 17.70
C ARG A 273 1.13 -10.87 16.45
N VAL A 274 0.76 -9.97 15.54
CA VAL A 274 1.49 -9.73 14.28
C VAL A 274 2.68 -8.81 14.51
N ASN A 275 2.50 -7.75 15.31
CA ASN A 275 3.53 -6.79 15.68
C ASN A 275 3.43 -6.45 17.18
N PRO A 276 4.26 -7.05 18.05
CA PRO A 276 4.23 -6.79 19.49
C PRO A 276 4.47 -5.33 19.89
N ASP A 277 5.16 -4.55 19.04
CA ASP A 277 5.54 -3.17 19.31
C ASP A 277 4.53 -2.15 18.73
N ILE A 278 3.48 -2.62 18.04
CA ILE A 278 2.50 -1.72 17.40
C ILE A 278 1.75 -0.88 18.44
N GLN A 279 1.73 0.43 18.23
CA GLN A 279 0.91 1.34 19.02
C GLN A 279 -0.50 1.36 18.45
N VAL A 280 -1.52 1.24 19.31
CA VAL A 280 -2.91 1.30 18.86
C VAL A 280 -3.58 2.53 19.44
N LEU A 281 -4.14 3.36 18.56
CA LEU A 281 -4.92 4.54 18.90
C LEU A 281 -6.35 4.34 18.41
N GLN A 282 -7.32 4.58 19.28
CA GLN A 282 -8.74 4.52 18.93
C GLN A 282 -9.22 5.92 18.63
N CYS A 283 -9.93 6.13 17.53
CA CYS A 283 -10.50 7.43 17.22
C CYS A 283 -11.80 7.36 16.41
N SER A 284 -12.54 8.46 16.44
CA SER A 284 -13.53 8.78 15.43
C SER A 284 -13.26 10.17 14.89
N ALA A 285 -12.90 10.25 13.61
CA ALA A 285 -12.79 11.52 12.91
C ALA A 285 -14.15 12.26 12.82
N ARG A 286 -15.27 11.54 13.01
CA ARG A 286 -16.62 12.10 12.94
C ARG A 286 -17.06 12.73 14.26
N SER A 287 -16.88 12.03 15.39
CA SER A 287 -17.23 12.56 16.71
C SER A 287 -16.11 13.43 17.30
N GLY A 288 -14.88 13.24 16.84
CA GLY A 288 -13.67 13.85 17.40
C GLY A 288 -13.07 13.09 18.57
N GLU A 289 -13.72 12.02 19.05
CA GLU A 289 -13.21 11.18 20.14
C GLU A 289 -11.87 10.54 19.76
N GLY A 290 -10.91 10.53 20.70
CA GLY A 290 -9.57 9.95 20.49
C GLY A 290 -8.65 10.71 19.53
N MET A 291 -9.15 11.75 18.84
CA MET A 291 -8.32 12.56 17.93
C MET A 291 -7.18 13.26 18.68
N ASP A 292 -7.39 13.70 19.91
CA ASP A 292 -6.36 14.42 20.67
C ASP A 292 -5.14 13.55 20.98
N ASP A 293 -5.33 12.25 21.22
CA ASP A 293 -4.23 11.30 21.41
C ASP A 293 -3.44 11.10 20.11
N TRP A 294 -4.12 11.02 18.96
CA TRP A 294 -3.49 10.99 17.65
C TRP A 294 -2.67 12.25 17.35
N LEU A 295 -3.24 13.43 17.61
CA LEU A 295 -2.54 14.70 17.40
C LEU A 295 -1.32 14.84 18.32
N LYS A 296 -1.45 14.43 19.57
CA LYS A 296 -0.36 14.43 20.54
C LYS A 296 0.76 13.47 20.12
N TRP A 297 0.40 12.31 19.57
CA TRP A 297 1.38 11.38 19.01
C TRP A 297 2.17 12.04 17.87
N ILE A 298 1.49 12.66 16.90
CA ILE A 298 2.16 13.39 15.78
C ILE A 298 3.10 14.46 16.33
N GLU A 299 2.63 15.28 17.28
CA GLU A 299 3.43 16.37 17.88
C GLU A 299 4.69 15.83 18.59
N THR A 300 4.56 14.69 19.27
CA THR A 300 5.67 14.01 19.95
C THR A 300 6.71 13.52 18.94
N GLN A 301 6.28 12.80 17.90
CA GLN A 301 7.20 12.29 16.86
C GLN A 301 7.90 13.42 16.12
N ARG A 302 7.17 14.50 15.81
CA ARG A 302 7.71 15.69 15.15
C ARG A 302 8.79 16.35 16.01
N SER A 303 8.50 16.54 17.30
CA SER A 303 9.44 17.17 18.23
C SER A 303 10.72 16.34 18.39
N GLN A 304 10.58 15.02 18.52
CA GLN A 304 11.72 14.10 18.60
C GLN A 304 12.61 14.18 17.35
N ARG A 305 12.04 14.32 16.15
CA ARG A 305 12.82 14.50 14.92
C ARG A 305 13.62 15.79 14.89
N ILE A 306 13.01 16.90 15.31
CA ILE A 306 13.70 18.20 15.40
C ILE A 306 14.84 18.11 16.40
N GLU A 307 14.60 17.55 17.59
CA GLU A 307 15.62 17.38 18.62
C GLU A 307 16.77 16.47 18.15
N GLN A 308 16.47 15.37 17.45
CA GLN A 308 17.49 14.49 16.90
C GLN A 308 18.38 15.21 15.89
N ARG A 309 17.80 16.06 15.04
CA ARG A 309 18.58 16.87 14.11
C ARG A 309 19.45 17.89 14.83
N ILE A 310 18.92 18.58 15.85
CA ILE A 310 19.71 19.50 16.68
C ILE A 310 20.92 18.77 17.26
N ARG A 311 20.73 17.59 17.86
CA ARG A 311 21.83 16.77 18.39
C ARG A 311 22.87 16.41 17.32
N ASN A 312 22.41 15.97 16.14
CA ASN A 312 23.31 15.60 15.04
C ASN A 312 24.14 16.80 14.55
N LEU A 313 23.52 17.98 14.42
CA LEU A 313 24.20 19.21 14.02
C LEU A 313 25.21 19.66 15.07
N GLN A 314 24.85 19.57 16.36
CA GLN A 314 25.76 19.90 17.46
C GLN A 314 27.01 19.02 17.42
N ASN A 315 26.83 17.70 17.29
CA ASN A 315 27.94 16.75 17.17
C ASN A 315 28.85 17.07 15.97
N ARG A 316 28.26 17.52 14.85
CA ARG A 316 29.02 17.89 13.66
C ARG A 316 29.84 19.17 13.87
N ILE A 317 29.28 20.15 14.58
CA ILE A 317 30.01 21.37 14.96
C ILE A 317 31.20 21.02 15.83
N ASP A 318 30.99 20.19 16.87
CA ASP A 318 32.05 19.79 17.81
C ASP A 318 33.19 19.05 17.07
N GLN A 319 32.85 18.16 16.13
CA GLN A 319 33.84 17.47 15.29
C GLN A 319 34.67 18.43 14.44
N LEU A 320 34.05 19.46 13.86
CA LEU A 320 34.74 20.42 13.00
C LEU A 320 35.62 21.39 13.81
N GLN A 321 35.21 21.73 15.04
CA GLN A 321 36.01 22.54 15.95
C GLN A 321 37.26 21.81 16.49
N ALA A 322 37.25 20.48 16.47
CA ALA A 322 38.36 19.65 16.92
C ALA A 322 39.45 19.42 15.84
N LEU A 323 39.24 19.86 14.60
CA LEU A 323 40.22 19.81 13.50
C LEU A 323 41.19 20.99 13.55
#